data_AF-A0A2N2W565-F1
#
_entry.id   AF-A0A2N2W565-F1
#
_cell.length_a   1.000
_cell.length_b   1.000
_cell.length_c   1.000
_cell.angle_alpha   90.00
_cell.angle_beta   90.00
_cell.angle_gamma   90.00
#
_symmetry.space_group_name_H-M   'P 1'
#
loop_
_entity.id
_entity.type
_entity.pdbx_description
1 polymer ?
#
loop_
_entity_poly.entity_id
_entity_poly.type
_entity_poly.pdbx_seq_one_letter_code
_entity_poly.pdbx_strand_id
1 'polypeptide(L)'
;MEKPFAYLEDSFEPREFDYMDMVAYVALRKATPLDIKDFYYIEEGFRDKWNTHTGNLIGDGDFKNHVYLYIERAMETGLIKDVIPQPTVDECVDLILDYMASIGEWYSDFSRS
;
A
#
# COMPACT_ATOMS: atom_id res chain seq x y z
N MET A 1 6.51 49.03 -7.68
CA MET A 1 5.67 48.40 -6.66
C MET A 1 5.17 47.11 -7.28
N GLU A 2 5.88 46.01 -7.05
CA GLU A 2 5.53 44.69 -7.57
C GLU A 2 5.09 43.81 -6.39
N LYS A 3 3.85 43.36 -6.44
CA LYS A 3 3.43 42.04 -5.96
C LYS A 3 2.73 41.40 -7.17
N PRO A 4 2.60 40.07 -7.30
CA PRO A 4 2.82 39.02 -6.30
C PRO A 4 3.52 37.77 -6.89
N PHE A 5 3.98 36.85 -6.05
CA PHE A 5 3.73 35.41 -6.20
C PHE A 5 3.94 34.82 -4.81
N ALA A 6 2.88 34.84 -4.01
CA ALA A 6 2.80 33.94 -2.88
C ALA A 6 2.65 32.56 -3.52
N TYR A 7 3.75 31.80 -3.53
CA TYR A 7 3.65 30.36 -3.72
C TYR A 7 2.71 29.88 -2.63
N LEU A 8 1.51 29.47 -3.01
CA LEU A 8 0.74 28.53 -2.22
C LEU A 8 1.57 27.25 -2.26
N GLU A 9 2.58 27.19 -1.40
CA GLU A 9 3.08 25.93 -0.90
C GLU A 9 1.85 25.30 -0.24
N ASP A 10 1.15 24.47 -1.01
CA ASP A 10 0.25 23.47 -0.47
C ASP A 10 1.13 22.67 0.48
N SER A 11 1.12 23.08 1.75
CA SER A 11 1.91 22.49 2.81
C SER A 11 1.31 21.11 3.04
N PHE A 12 1.73 20.16 2.22
CA PHE A 12 1.50 18.75 2.45
C PHE A 12 2.38 18.39 3.64
N GLU A 13 1.88 18.67 4.85
CA GLU A 13 2.54 18.23 6.06
C GLU A 13 2.49 16.71 6.05
N PRO A 14 3.66 16.02 5.96
CA PRO A 14 3.68 14.57 6.02
C PRO A 14 3.03 14.16 7.33
N ARG A 15 1.98 13.35 7.25
CA ARG A 15 1.38 12.75 8.44
C ARG A 15 2.16 11.50 8.77
N GLU A 16 2.48 11.31 10.04
CA GLU A 16 3.11 10.09 10.51
C GLU A 16 2.25 8.89 10.13
N PHE A 17 2.88 7.80 9.68
CA PHE A 17 2.18 6.57 9.35
C PHE A 17 1.50 6.00 10.60
N ASP A 18 0.17 5.86 10.54
CA ASP A 18 -0.61 5.19 11.58
C ASP A 18 -1.22 3.91 11.02
N TYR A 19 -0.81 2.79 11.61
CA TYR A 19 -1.27 1.46 11.20
C TYR A 19 -2.79 1.28 11.31
N MET A 20 -3.40 1.80 12.39
CA MET A 20 -4.84 1.68 12.60
C MET A 20 -5.62 2.56 11.63
N ASP A 21 -5.10 3.73 11.30
CA ASP A 21 -5.67 4.58 10.26
C ASP A 21 -5.57 3.93 8.88
N MET A 22 -4.45 3.27 8.56
CA MET A 22 -4.29 2.50 7.32
C MET A 22 -5.31 1.36 7.24
N VAL A 23 -5.46 0.58 8.31
CA VAL A 23 -6.45 -0.51 8.40
C VAL A 23 -7.86 0.03 8.17
N ALA A 24 -8.22 1.14 8.85
CA ALA A 24 -9.51 1.79 8.68
C ALA A 24 -9.70 2.33 7.25
N TYR A 25 -8.64 2.90 6.66
CA TYR A 25 -8.65 3.43 5.30
C TYR A 25 -9.00 2.34 4.28
N VAL A 26 -8.33 1.20 4.37
CA VAL A 26 -8.56 0.03 3.50
C VAL A 26 -9.95 -0.53 3.73
N ALA A 27 -10.35 -0.76 4.99
CA ALA A 27 -11.64 -1.35 5.32
C ALA A 27 -12.84 -0.49 4.86
N LEU A 28 -12.71 0.84 4.88
CA LEU A 28 -13.79 1.75 4.47
C LEU A 28 -13.91 1.95 2.95
N ARG A 29 -12.85 1.70 2.18
CA ARG A 29 -12.80 1.99 0.72
C ARG A 29 -12.89 0.77 -0.17
N LYS A 30 -12.68 -0.42 0.40
CA LYS A 30 -12.72 -1.65 -0.37
C LYS A 30 -14.13 -1.94 -0.90
N ALA A 31 -14.24 -2.28 -2.18
CA ALA A 31 -15.50 -2.67 -2.80
C ALA A 31 -15.89 -4.12 -2.44
N THR A 32 -14.89 -4.98 -2.20
CA THR A 32 -15.11 -6.37 -1.78
C THR A 32 -14.89 -6.54 -0.27
N PRO A 33 -15.74 -7.30 0.45
CA PRO A 33 -15.48 -7.65 1.84
C PRO A 33 -14.14 -8.39 1.95
N LEU A 34 -13.26 -7.91 2.81
CA LEU A 34 -11.97 -8.53 3.10
C LEU A 34 -12.01 -9.13 4.50
N ASP A 35 -11.73 -10.43 4.61
CA ASP A 35 -11.55 -11.04 5.92
C ASP A 35 -10.32 -10.42 6.59
N ILE A 36 -10.41 -10.17 7.90
CA ILE A 36 -9.31 -9.57 8.66
C ILE A 36 -8.04 -10.41 8.62
N LYS A 37 -8.16 -11.73 8.48
CA LYS A 37 -7.02 -12.63 8.28
C LYS A 37 -6.38 -12.45 6.92
N ASP A 38 -7.18 -12.34 5.87
CA ASP A 38 -6.69 -12.11 4.51
C ASP A 38 -5.96 -10.77 4.44
N PHE A 39 -6.54 -9.72 5.05
CA PHE A 39 -5.88 -8.43 5.22
C PHE A 39 -4.52 -8.58 5.90
N TYR A 40 -4.46 -9.30 7.02
CA TYR A 40 -3.22 -9.51 7.76
C TYR A 40 -2.12 -10.13 6.90
N TYR A 41 -2.42 -11.18 6.12
CA TYR A 41 -1.42 -11.82 5.25
C TYR A 41 -0.97 -10.93 4.09
N ILE A 42 -1.91 -10.18 3.49
CA ILE A 42 -1.58 -9.21 2.44
C ILE A 42 -0.67 -8.12 3.01
N GLU A 43 -1.02 -7.57 4.17
CA GLU A 43 -0.28 -6.51 4.84
C GLU A 43 1.11 -6.97 5.28
N GLU A 44 1.25 -8.18 5.83
CA GLU A 44 2.56 -8.72 6.18
C GLU A 44 3.47 -8.86 4.95
N GLY A 45 2.94 -9.38 3.84
CA GLY A 45 3.68 -9.45 2.57
C GLY A 45 4.07 -8.07 2.05
N PHE A 46 3.16 -7.09 2.17
CA PHE A 46 3.42 -5.71 1.78
C PHE A 46 4.54 -5.10 2.63
N ARG A 47 4.44 -5.24 3.95
CA ARG A 47 5.41 -4.71 4.92
C ARG A 47 6.79 -5.35 4.74
N ASP A 48 6.85 -6.65 4.44
CA ASP A 48 8.10 -7.33 4.10
C ASP A 48 8.77 -6.72 2.87
N LYS A 49 7.99 -6.45 1.81
CA LYS A 49 8.50 -5.75 0.62
C LYS A 49 8.96 -4.33 0.94
N TRP A 50 8.17 -3.59 1.71
CA TRP A 50 8.44 -2.21 2.12
C TRP A 50 9.76 -2.08 2.88
N ASN A 51 9.95 -2.92 3.90
CA ASN A 51 11.11 -2.87 4.78
C ASN A 51 12.42 -3.33 4.11
N THR A 52 12.34 -4.17 3.09
CA THR A 52 13.52 -4.75 2.43
C THR A 52 14.09 -3.88 1.31
N HIS A 53 13.39 -2.82 0.89
CA HIS A 53 13.76 -2.03 -0.30
C HIS A 53 13.90 -0.52 -0.06
N THR A 54 14.29 -0.12 1.15
CA THR A 54 14.55 1.29 1.47
C THR A 54 15.61 1.89 0.51
N GLY A 55 15.22 2.90 -0.27
CA GLY A 55 16.12 3.63 -1.18
C GLY A 55 16.09 3.23 -2.66
N ASN A 56 15.29 2.22 -3.03
CA ASN A 56 15.05 1.88 -4.44
C ASN A 56 13.69 2.40 -4.90
N LEU A 57 13.59 2.76 -6.19
CA LEU A 57 12.30 2.99 -6.85
C LEU A 57 11.59 1.64 -6.99
N ILE A 58 10.42 1.51 -6.39
CA ILE A 58 9.59 0.31 -6.44
C ILE A 58 8.31 0.67 -7.21
N GLY A 59 7.82 -0.21 -8.06
CA GLY A 59 6.50 -0.05 -8.69
C GLY A 59 5.39 -0.68 -7.85
N ASP A 60 4.13 -0.28 -8.10
CA ASP A 60 2.96 -0.97 -7.55
C ASP A 60 2.95 -2.47 -7.93
N GLY A 61 3.36 -2.78 -9.16
CA GLY A 61 3.52 -4.15 -9.65
C GLY A 61 4.53 -4.98 -8.85
N ASP A 62 5.59 -4.36 -8.32
CA ASP A 62 6.58 -5.05 -7.48
C ASP A 62 6.00 -5.43 -6.11
N PHE A 63 5.15 -4.56 -5.53
CA PHE A 63 4.43 -4.88 -4.30
C PHE A 63 3.45 -6.03 -4.53
N LYS A 64 2.63 -5.94 -5.57
CA LYS A 64 1.65 -6.97 -5.92
C LYS A 64 2.33 -8.33 -6.11
N ASN A 65 3.37 -8.39 -6.95
CA ASN A 65 4.13 -9.61 -7.20
C ASN A 65 4.76 -10.20 -5.92
N HIS A 66 5.33 -9.36 -5.06
CA HIS A 66 5.92 -9.83 -3.80
C HIS A 66 4.86 -10.38 -2.85
N VAL A 67 3.73 -9.70 -2.71
CA VAL A 67 2.61 -10.15 -1.87
C VAL A 67 2.05 -11.49 -2.38
N TYR A 68 1.93 -11.67 -3.70
CA TYR A 68 1.53 -12.96 -4.28
C TYR A 68 2.48 -14.09 -3.88
N LEU A 69 3.78 -13.89 -4.08
CA LEU A 69 4.78 -14.88 -3.72
C LEU A 69 4.80 -15.18 -2.21
N TYR A 70 4.55 -14.17 -1.39
CA TYR A 70 4.43 -14.32 0.06
C TYR A 70 3.23 -15.23 0.41
N ILE A 71 2.04 -14.93 -0.14
CA ILE A 71 0.81 -15.71 0.09
C ILE A 71 0.96 -17.14 -0.43
N GLU A 72 1.52 -17.33 -1.62
CA GLU A 72 1.77 -18.67 -2.19
C GLU A 72 2.64 -19.53 -1.26
N ARG A 73 3.75 -18.99 -0.74
CA ARG A 73 4.61 -19.70 0.22
C ARG A 73 3.90 -20.00 1.53
N ALA A 74 3.07 -19.06 2.00
CA ALA A 74 2.27 -19.27 3.21
C ALA A 74 1.20 -20.36 3.01
N MET A 75 0.66 -20.51 1.80
CA MET A 75 -0.23 -21.61 1.45
C MET A 75 0.51 -22.95 1.35
N GLU A 76 1.69 -22.99 0.71
CA GLU A 76 2.51 -24.20 0.60
C GLU A 76 2.93 -24.77 1.97
N THR A 77 3.16 -23.88 2.95
CA THR A 77 3.51 -24.26 4.33
C THR A 77 2.29 -24.56 5.20
N GLY A 78 1.07 -24.37 4.69
CA GLY A 78 -0.18 -24.60 5.40
C GLY A 78 -0.53 -23.54 6.44
N LEU A 79 0.15 -22.39 6.42
CA LEU A 79 -0.17 -21.22 7.25
C LEU A 79 -1.49 -20.58 6.81
N ILE A 80 -1.70 -20.49 5.50
CA ILE A 80 -2.96 -20.08 4.86
C ILE A 80 -3.63 -21.34 4.29
N LYS A 81 -4.92 -21.52 4.58
CA LYS A 81 -5.68 -22.69 4.10
C LYS A 81 -6.57 -22.38 2.89
N ASP A 82 -7.01 -21.13 2.79
CA ASP A 82 -7.97 -20.69 1.78
C ASP A 82 -7.28 -19.79 0.75
N VAL A 83 -7.69 -19.91 -0.50
CA VAL A 83 -7.16 -19.07 -1.58
C VAL A 83 -7.69 -17.65 -1.40
N ILE A 84 -6.78 -16.69 -1.26
CA ILE A 84 -7.12 -15.26 -1.34
C ILE A 84 -7.21 -14.88 -2.82
N PRO A 85 -8.36 -14.41 -3.34
CA PRO A 85 -8.50 -14.10 -4.75
C PRO A 85 -7.53 -12.99 -5.19
N GLN A 86 -6.94 -13.15 -6.38
CA GLN A 86 -6.00 -12.16 -6.93
C GLN A 86 -6.57 -10.72 -6.95
N PRO A 87 -7.81 -10.45 -7.42
CA PRO A 87 -8.37 -9.10 -7.38
C PRO A 87 -8.48 -8.51 -5.97
N THR A 88 -8.68 -9.36 -4.96
CA THR A 88 -8.76 -8.96 -3.56
C THR A 88 -7.38 -8.52 -3.04
N VAL A 89 -6.32 -9.19 -3.46
CA VAL A 89 -4.93 -8.81 -3.14
C VAL A 89 -4.56 -7.50 -3.84
N ASP A 90 -4.78 -7.40 -5.16
CA ASP A 90 -4.48 -6.19 -5.94
C ASP A 90 -5.17 -4.96 -5.33
N GLU A 91 -6.48 -5.05 -5.09
CA GLU A 91 -7.26 -3.95 -4.52
C GLU A 91 -6.74 -3.55 -3.12
N CYS A 92 -6.34 -4.52 -2.31
CA CYS A 92 -5.81 -4.24 -0.97
C CYS A 92 -4.46 -3.53 -1.04
N VAL A 93 -3.55 -4.00 -1.90
CA VAL A 93 -2.23 -3.38 -2.11
C VAL A 93 -2.40 -1.96 -2.65
N ASP A 94 -3.29 -1.77 -3.62
CA ASP A 94 -3.58 -0.45 -4.18
C ASP A 94 -4.07 0.51 -3.09
N LEU A 95 -5.00 0.10 -2.23
CA LEU A 95 -5.50 0.93 -1.13
C LEU A 95 -4.45 1.24 -0.06
N ILE A 96 -3.51 0.33 0.20
CA ILE A 96 -2.38 0.59 1.11
C ILE A 96 -1.46 1.65 0.50
N LEU A 97 -1.10 1.50 -0.77
CA LEU A 97 -0.27 2.48 -1.49
C LEU A 97 -0.97 3.85 -1.58
N ASP A 98 -2.27 3.86 -1.79
CA ASP A 98 -3.09 5.08 -1.84
C ASP A 98 -3.11 5.79 -0.47
N TYR A 99 -3.24 5.03 0.62
CA TYR A 99 -3.10 5.57 1.97
C TYR A 99 -1.71 6.19 2.17
N MET A 100 -0.65 5.47 1.81
CA MET A 100 0.73 5.95 1.95
C MET A 100 0.96 7.21 1.11
N ALA A 101 0.40 7.28 -0.09
CA ALA A 101 0.45 8.48 -0.93
C ALA A 101 -0.28 9.66 -0.28
N SER A 102 -1.43 9.41 0.34
CA SER A 102 -2.22 10.43 1.03
C SER A 102 -1.53 11.05 2.25
N ILE A 103 -0.49 10.40 2.78
CA ILE A 103 0.34 10.90 3.88
C ILE A 103 1.76 11.31 3.45
N GLY A 104 2.09 11.15 2.16
CA GLY A 104 3.37 11.58 1.58
C GLY A 104 4.50 10.56 1.72
N GLU A 105 4.19 9.34 2.16
CA GLU A 105 5.12 8.22 2.32
C GLU A 105 5.33 7.44 1.01
N TRP A 106 4.48 7.66 0.01
CA TRP A 106 4.57 7.04 -1.31
C TRP A 106 4.28 8.05 -2.42
N TYR A 107 5.05 8.02 -3.51
CA TYR A 107 4.80 8.85 -4.69
C TYR A 107 4.60 7.92 -5.88
N SER A 108 3.37 7.84 -6.40
CA SER A 108 3.00 6.93 -7.51
C SER A 108 3.31 7.47 -8.90
N ASP A 109 3.75 8.73 -9.04
CA ASP A 109 3.96 9.36 -10.35
C ASP A 109 5.35 9.06 -10.94
N PHE A 110 5.56 7.79 -11.30
CA PHE A 110 6.71 7.36 -12.13
C PHE A 110 6.34 7.27 -13.62
N SER A 111 5.16 7.78 -14.01
CA SER A 111 4.62 7.76 -15.37
C SER A 111 5.33 8.68 -16.37
N ARG A 112 6.40 9.37 -15.94
CA ARG A 112 7.26 10.24 -16.78
C ARG A 112 8.69 9.73 -16.91
N SER A 113 8.88 8.42 -17.01
CA SER A 113 10.17 7.80 -17.36
C SER A 113 10.25 7.46 -18.84
#